data_AF-A0A813DJZ9-F1
#
_entry.id   AF-A0A813DJZ9-F1
#
_cell.length_a   1.000
_cell.length_b   1.000
_cell.length_c   1.000
_cell.angle_alpha   90.00
_cell.angle_beta   90.00
_cell.angle_gamma   90.00
#
_symmetry.space_group_name_H-M   'P 1'
#
loop_
_entity.id
_entity.type
_entity.pdbx_description
1 polymer ?
#
loop_
_entity_poly.entity_id
_entity_poly.type
_entity_poly.pdbx_seq_one_letter_code
_entity_poly.pdbx_strand_id
1 'polypeptide(L)'
;MAIDALTKVLSKRTPKTRKGRKILEKREPQVVEDAKTALVICGNKSSLDVGNMLKDLHAVRNPLSMLFTRKHEEHPFQDTKRLEQL
;
A
#
# COMPACT_ATOMS: atom_id res chain seq x y z
N MET A 1 23.12 2.22 21.71
CA MET A 1 22.15 2.75 22.70
C MET A 1 21.39 3.98 22.20
N ALA A 2 22.01 4.96 21.51
CA ALA A 2 21.28 6.11 20.96
C ALA A 2 20.30 5.78 19.80
N ILE A 3 20.67 4.80 18.95
CA ILE A 3 19.85 4.39 17.80
C ILE A 3 18.52 3.74 18.24
N ASP A 4 18.54 2.93 19.30
CA ASP A 4 17.32 2.28 19.82
C ASP A 4 16.31 3.29 20.40
N ALA A 5 16.79 4.37 21.01
CA ALA A 5 15.93 5.41 21.56
C ALA A 5 15.18 6.18 20.45
N LEU A 6 15.88 6.56 19.37
CA LEU A 6 15.29 7.20 18.19
C LEU A 6 14.30 6.28 17.47
N THR A 7 14.63 5.00 17.37
CA THR A 7 13.78 3.97 16.75
C THR A 7 12.46 3.79 17.53
N LYS A 8 12.53 3.87 18.87
CA LYS A 8 11.38 3.80 19.79
C LYS A 8 10.48 5.03 19.72
N VAL A 9 11.07 6.23 19.53
CA VAL A 9 10.33 7.49 19.36
C VAL A 9 9.62 7.55 18.00
N LEU A 10 10.26 7.07 16.94
CA LEU A 10 9.73 7.09 15.57
C LEU A 10 8.84 5.88 15.23
N SER A 11 8.56 4.98 16.19
CA SER A 11 7.84 3.71 15.95
C SER A 11 8.40 2.90 14.76
N LYS A 12 9.72 3.00 14.54
CA LYS A 12 10.37 2.39 13.36
C LYS A 12 10.56 0.90 13.63
N ARG A 13 9.96 0.04 12.80
CA ARG A 13 10.06 -1.42 12.97
C ARG A 13 11.51 -1.87 12.77
N THR A 14 12.07 -2.62 13.71
CA THR A 14 13.44 -3.17 13.57
C THR A 14 13.43 -4.41 12.66
N PRO A 15 14.25 -4.45 11.59
CA PRO A 15 14.31 -5.61 10.72
C PRO A 15 15.02 -6.78 11.41
N LYS A 16 14.41 -7.97 11.38
CA LYS A 16 15.02 -9.21 11.89
C LYS A 16 15.97 -9.88 10.89
N THR A 17 15.85 -9.57 9.60
CA THR A 17 16.61 -10.22 8.52
C THR A 17 17.16 -9.19 7.53
N ARG A 18 18.24 -9.54 6.81
CA ARG A 18 18.83 -8.69 5.76
C ARG A 18 17.82 -8.31 4.68
N LYS A 19 16.95 -9.25 4.26
CA LYS A 19 15.89 -8.98 3.28
C LYS A 19 14.86 -8.00 3.84
N GLY A 20 14.45 -8.18 5.10
CA GLY A 20 13.54 -7.24 5.78
C GLY A 20 14.11 -5.84 5.88
N ARG A 21 15.42 -5.72 6.17
CA ARG A 21 16.13 -4.44 6.20
C ARG A 21 16.03 -3.71 4.86
N LYS A 22 16.33 -4.40 3.75
CA LYS A 22 16.22 -3.80 2.39
C LYS A 22 14.80 -3.36 2.05
N ILE A 23 13.78 -4.10 2.47
CA ILE A 23 12.36 -3.73 2.24
C ILE A 23 11.99 -2.47 3.04
N LEU A 24 12.44 -2.37 4.29
CA LEU A 24 12.19 -1.19 5.12
C LEU A 24 12.94 0.03 4.57
N GLU A 25 14.21 -0.11 4.23
CA GLU A 25 15.02 0.97 3.61
C GLU A 25 14.35 1.50 2.33
N LYS A 26 13.79 0.63 1.49
CA LYS A 26 13.06 1.05 0.28
C LYS A 26 11.77 1.84 0.58
N ARG A 27 11.14 1.60 1.74
CA ARG A 27 9.89 2.27 2.17
C ARG A 27 10.14 3.56 2.95
N GLU A 28 11.38 3.88 3.26
CA GLU A 28 11.72 5.15 3.92
C GLU A 28 11.58 6.32 2.93
N PRO A 29 11.33 7.54 3.42
CA PRO A 29 11.28 8.74 2.57
C PRO A 29 12.59 8.93 1.81
N GLN A 30 12.50 9.34 0.54
CA GLN A 30 13.66 9.52 -0.35
C GLN A 30 13.68 10.95 -0.90
N VAL A 31 14.87 11.46 -1.24
CA VAL A 31 14.98 12.82 -1.85
C VAL A 31 14.48 12.80 -3.30
N VAL A 32 14.78 11.73 -4.02
CA VAL A 32 14.25 11.46 -5.36
C VAL A 32 13.28 10.30 -5.22
N GLU A 33 11.99 10.57 -5.44
CA GLU A 33 10.92 9.61 -5.21
C GLU A 33 10.82 8.58 -6.36
N ASP A 34 10.52 7.34 -5.98
CA ASP A 34 10.16 6.29 -6.93
C ASP A 34 8.77 6.57 -7.55
N ALA A 35 8.47 5.90 -8.67
CA ALA A 35 7.15 5.98 -9.27
C ALA A 35 6.06 5.46 -8.31
N LYS A 36 5.01 6.25 -8.08
CA LYS A 36 3.91 5.89 -7.17
C LYS A 36 3.24 4.58 -7.61
N THR A 37 3.07 3.67 -6.64
CA THR A 37 2.32 2.44 -6.82
C THR A 37 0.82 2.68 -6.67
N ALA A 38 0.01 1.96 -7.43
CA ALA A 38 -1.45 2.03 -7.37
C ALA A 38 -2.02 0.75 -6.74
N LEU A 39 -2.88 0.90 -5.74
CA LEU A 39 -3.68 -0.20 -5.22
C LEU A 39 -5.10 -0.09 -5.79
N VAL A 40 -5.51 -1.08 -6.55
CA VAL A 40 -6.84 -1.15 -7.20
C VAL A 40 -7.73 -2.05 -6.38
N ILE A 41 -8.89 -1.54 -5.96
CA ILE A 41 -9.81 -2.20 -5.03
C ILE A 41 -11.22 -2.19 -5.60
N CYS A 42 -11.94 -3.30 -5.47
CA CYS A 42 -13.37 -3.38 -5.76
C CYS A 42 -14.20 -3.14 -4.47
N GLY A 43 -15.08 -2.15 -4.51
CA GLY A 43 -16.08 -1.93 -3.45
C GLY A 43 -17.12 -3.06 -3.38
N ASN A 44 -17.85 -3.13 -2.27
CA ASN A 44 -18.84 -4.18 -2.00
C ASN A 44 -19.92 -4.28 -3.08
N LYS A 45 -20.55 -3.15 -3.40
CA LYS A 45 -21.58 -3.02 -4.44
C LYS A 45 -20.95 -2.55 -5.75
N SER A 46 -20.23 -3.43 -6.44
CA SER A 46 -19.63 -3.17 -7.75
C SER A 46 -20.18 -4.10 -8.83
N SER A 47 -20.52 -3.55 -9.99
CA SER A 47 -20.98 -4.30 -11.16
C SER A 47 -19.83 -5.04 -11.85
N LEU A 48 -20.17 -5.97 -12.74
CA LEU A 48 -19.19 -6.70 -13.55
C LEU A 48 -18.40 -5.75 -14.45
N ASP A 49 -19.06 -4.76 -15.05
CA ASP A 49 -18.42 -3.80 -15.96
C ASP A 49 -17.37 -2.96 -15.23
N VAL A 50 -17.66 -2.50 -14.02
CA VAL A 50 -16.68 -1.80 -13.18
C VAL A 50 -15.51 -2.72 -12.84
N GLY A 51 -15.79 -3.98 -12.49
CA GLY A 51 -14.74 -4.97 -12.22
C GLY A 51 -13.82 -5.21 -13.42
N ASN A 52 -14.37 -5.24 -14.64
CA ASN A 52 -13.58 -5.39 -15.86
C ASN A 52 -12.75 -4.13 -16.15
N MET A 53 -13.37 -2.94 -16.07
CA MET A 53 -12.64 -1.67 -16.20
C MET A 53 -11.46 -1.57 -15.21
N LEU A 54 -11.64 -1.97 -13.96
CA LEU A 54 -10.57 -1.96 -12.96
C LEU A 54 -9.42 -2.92 -13.31
N LYS A 55 -9.72 -4.07 -13.93
CA LYS A 55 -8.70 -5.00 -14.43
C LYS A 55 -7.92 -4.38 -15.60
N ASP A 56 -8.61 -3.69 -16.50
CA ASP A 56 -7.96 -3.00 -17.63
C ASP A 56 -7.04 -1.88 -17.13
N LEU A 57 -7.49 -1.09 -16.15
CA LEU A 57 -6.65 -0.07 -15.50
C LEU A 57 -5.42 -0.68 -14.81
N HIS A 58 -5.58 -1.83 -14.15
CA HIS A 58 -4.44 -2.57 -13.60
C HIS A 58 -3.47 -3.03 -14.69
N ALA A 59 -3.96 -3.51 -15.83
CA ALA A 59 -3.11 -3.94 -16.95
C ALA A 59 -2.27 -2.77 -17.51
N VAL A 60 -2.87 -1.57 -17.63
CA VAL A 60 -2.18 -0.36 -18.09
C VAL A 60 -1.08 0.08 -17.13
N ARG A 61 -1.27 -0.08 -15.82
CA ARG A 61 -0.33 0.40 -14.80
C ARG A 61 0.69 -0.65 -14.32
N ASN A 62 0.54 -1.90 -14.72
CA ASN A 62 1.48 -2.99 -14.45
C ASN A 62 2.91 -2.61 -14.92
N PRO A 63 3.98 -2.80 -14.12
CA PRO A 63 4.10 -3.54 -12.85
C PRO A 63 3.89 -2.70 -11.57
N LEU A 64 3.46 -1.44 -11.70
CA LEU A 64 3.34 -0.49 -10.59
C LEU A 64 1.94 -0.48 -9.97
N SER A 65 1.13 -1.50 -10.23
CA SER A 65 -0.19 -1.67 -9.65
C SER A 65 -0.36 -3.03 -8.98
N MET A 66 -1.24 -3.06 -7.98
CA MET A 66 -1.71 -4.29 -7.35
C MET A 66 -3.24 -4.30 -7.37
N LEU A 67 -3.84 -5.41 -7.79
CA LEU A 67 -5.29 -5.59 -7.80
C LEU A 67 -5.72 -6.50 -6.64
N PHE A 68 -6.64 -6.02 -5.79
CA PHE A 68 -7.30 -6.84 -4.78
C PHE A 68 -8.60 -7.42 -5.33
N THR A 69 -8.64 -8.76 -5.43
CA THR A 69 -9.77 -9.50 -6.00
C THR A 69 -10.96 -9.63 -5.03
N ARG A 70 -10.73 -9.49 -3.72
CA ARG A 70 -11.80 -9.54 -2.72
C ARG A 70 -12.70 -8.30 -2.81
N LYS A 71 -13.93 -8.42 -2.34
CA LYS A 71 -14.82 -7.26 -2.16
C LYS A 71 -14.49 -6.54 -0.85
N HIS A 72 -14.59 -5.22 -0.87
CA HIS A 72 -14.27 -4.35 0.26
C HIS A 72 -15.48 -3.48 0.63
N GLU A 73 -15.88 -3.53 1.90
CA GLU A 73 -17.02 -2.75 2.42
C GLU A 73 -16.61 -1.38 2.95
N GLU A 74 -15.48 -0.83 2.48
CA GLU A 74 -15.00 0.47 2.95
C GLU A 74 -15.87 1.60 2.40
N HIS A 75 -16.25 2.51 3.29
CA HIS A 75 -17.00 3.73 2.98
C HIS A 75 -16.09 4.95 3.22
N PRO A 76 -15.32 5.41 2.21
CA PRO A 76 -14.21 6.35 2.42
C PRO A 76 -14.61 7.69 3.04
N PHE A 77 -15.85 8.12 2.81
CA PHE A 77 -16.39 9.36 3.35
C PHE A 77 -16.98 9.22 4.76
N GLN A 78 -17.08 8.00 5.29
CA GLN A 78 -17.49 7.73 6.67
C GLN A 78 -16.28 7.43 7.56
N ASP A 79 -15.38 6.57 7.08
CA ASP A 79 -14.11 6.24 7.74
C ASP A 79 -13.03 5.86 6.72
N THR A 80 -11.85 6.48 6.85
CA THR A 80 -10.67 6.22 6.00
C THR A 80 -9.67 5.26 6.63
N LYS A 81 -9.78 4.98 7.93
CA LYS A 81 -8.78 4.27 8.73
C LYS A 81 -8.37 2.94 8.11
N ARG A 82 -9.35 2.22 7.54
CA ARG A 82 -9.09 0.92 6.94
C ARG A 82 -8.35 1.00 5.62
N LEU A 83 -8.63 2.01 4.80
CA LEU A 83 -7.93 2.26 3.53
C LEU A 83 -6.47 2.65 3.76
N GLU A 84 -6.18 3.43 4.79
CA GLU A 84 -4.81 3.83 5.18
C GLU A 84 -3.93 2.66 5.64
N GLN A 85 -4.55 1.52 5.98
CA GLN A 85 -3.86 0.33 6.48
C GLN A 85 -3.67 -0.78 5.44
N LEU A 86 -4.21 -0.62 4.22
CA LEU A 86 -4.06 -1.60 3.14
C LEU A 86 -2.67 -1.55 2.49
#